data_AF-A0A953P2R7-F1
#
_entry.id   AF-A0A953P2R7-F1
#
_cell.length_a   1.000
_cell.length_b   1.000
_cell.length_c   1.000
_cell.angle_alpha   90.00
_cell.angle_beta   90.00
_cell.angle_gamma   90.00
#
_symmetry.space_group_name_H-M   'P 1'
#
loop_
_entity.id
_entity.type
_entity.pdbx_description
1 polymer ?
#
loop_
_entity_poly.entity_id
_entity_poly.type
_entity_poly.pdbx_seq_one_letter_code
_entity_poly.pdbx_strand_id
1 'polypeptide(L)'
;MRMRVSAALLIPLAFLAGVPPRAAAAQSQKKDYLSALEADKIRDAESPNERIKLFLEFADDRLKKFQYELAHPSPNHHAVILNALLNAYVGCVDDAADRIEDGIQNQENLRKGIELMIRRAAEFLAVLREIETAGVELSLYKENLDDAIEGTRDALHDAEKAKKEVAPPPVRRRNAP
;
A
#
# COMPACT_ATOMS: atom_id res chain seq x y z
N MET A 1 68.36 21.53 -51.69
CA MET A 1 67.58 22.56 -52.39
C MET A 1 66.42 22.97 -51.48
N ARG A 2 66.26 24.28 -51.24
CA ARG A 2 65.28 24.88 -50.30
C ARG A 2 63.93 25.12 -50.98
N MET A 3 62.95 25.46 -50.12
CA MET A 3 61.62 26.10 -50.33
C MET A 3 60.40 25.17 -50.30
N ARG A 4 59.25 25.52 -49.71
CA ARG A 4 58.75 26.40 -48.62
C ARG A 4 57.23 26.56 -48.91
N VAL A 5 56.42 26.76 -47.85
CA VAL A 5 55.05 27.37 -47.85
C VAL A 5 53.91 26.44 -48.29
N SER A 6 52.66 26.45 -47.78
CA SER A 6 51.99 26.81 -46.51
C SER A 6 50.49 26.44 -46.67
N ALA A 7 49.81 26.21 -45.54
CA ALA A 7 48.41 26.56 -45.23
C ALA A 7 47.22 25.92 -46.00
N ALA A 8 46.35 25.23 -45.24
CA ALA A 8 44.89 25.45 -45.07
C ALA A 8 44.25 24.12 -44.61
N LEU A 9 43.86 24.01 -43.33
CA LEU A 9 42.48 24.21 -42.83
C LEU A 9 41.52 23.07 -43.20
N LEU A 10 41.10 22.28 -42.21
CA LEU A 10 39.68 22.08 -41.83
C LEU A 10 39.59 21.02 -40.71
N ILE A 11 39.26 21.49 -39.51
CA ILE A 11 38.84 20.69 -38.36
C ILE A 11 37.33 20.48 -38.49
N PRO A 12 36.80 19.24 -38.51
CA PRO A 12 35.40 19.04 -38.20
C PRO A 12 35.24 18.91 -36.68
N LEU A 13 34.63 19.95 -36.11
CA LEU A 13 34.10 19.99 -34.76
C LEU A 13 32.90 19.03 -34.68
N ALA A 14 33.11 17.81 -34.18
CA ALA A 14 32.01 16.87 -33.91
C ALA A 14 31.41 17.19 -32.53
N PHE A 15 30.36 18.02 -32.53
CA PHE A 15 29.40 18.10 -31.42
C PHE A 15 28.63 16.77 -31.36
N LEU A 16 29.05 15.86 -30.46
CA LEU A 16 28.21 14.75 -30.04
C LEU A 16 27.46 15.17 -28.79
N ALA A 17 26.18 15.50 -29.03
CA ALA A 17 25.19 15.88 -28.05
C ALA A 17 25.13 14.87 -26.90
N GLY A 18 25.26 15.37 -25.67
CA GLY A 18 24.88 14.64 -24.47
C GLY A 18 23.39 14.34 -24.53
N VAL A 19 23.04 13.06 -24.66
CA VAL A 19 21.68 12.59 -24.41
C VAL A 19 21.51 12.62 -22.89
N PRO A 20 20.64 13.49 -22.33
CA PRO A 20 20.36 13.40 -20.90
C PRO A 20 19.68 12.05 -20.64
N PRO A 21 20.00 11.35 -19.54
CA PRO A 21 19.25 10.17 -19.15
C PRO A 21 17.80 10.60 -18.98
N ARG A 22 16.92 10.08 -19.84
CA ARG A 22 15.48 10.10 -19.60
C ARG A 22 15.29 9.37 -18.27
N ALA A 23 15.03 10.13 -17.21
CA ALA A 23 14.47 9.58 -16.00
C ALA A 23 13.19 8.86 -16.41
N ALA A 24 13.25 7.53 -16.47
CA ALA A 24 12.06 6.72 -16.49
C ALA A 24 11.40 7.02 -15.15
N ALA A 25 10.40 7.91 -15.15
CA ALA A 25 9.47 7.98 -14.04
C ALA A 25 8.95 6.55 -13.89
N ALA A 26 9.29 5.90 -12.78
CA ALA A 26 8.71 4.63 -12.43
C ALA A 26 7.20 4.86 -12.41
N GLN A 27 6.50 4.47 -13.47
CA GLN A 27 5.06 4.38 -13.44
C GLN A 27 4.77 3.26 -12.46
N SER A 28 4.59 3.64 -11.19
CA SER A 28 4.00 2.79 -10.18
C SER A 28 2.74 2.20 -10.82
N GLN A 29 2.73 0.88 -10.95
CA GLN A 29 1.64 0.16 -11.61
C GLN A 29 0.35 0.53 -10.87
N LYS A 30 -0.54 1.24 -11.56
CA LYS A 30 -1.78 1.73 -10.95
C LYS A 30 -2.55 0.51 -10.47
N LYS A 31 -2.84 0.47 -9.17
CA LYS A 31 -3.60 -0.62 -8.59
C LYS A 31 -5.07 -0.45 -8.93
N ASP A 32 -5.69 -1.49 -9.47
CA ASP A 32 -7.03 -1.40 -10.05
C ASP A 32 -8.12 -1.06 -9.00
N TYR A 33 -7.84 -1.26 -7.71
CA TYR A 33 -8.73 -0.92 -6.59
C TYR A 33 -8.54 0.48 -5.99
N LEU A 34 -7.54 1.23 -6.46
CA LEU A 34 -7.33 2.62 -6.09
C LEU A 34 -7.85 3.55 -7.18
N SER A 35 -8.63 4.55 -6.78
CA SER A 35 -8.89 5.69 -7.65
C SER A 35 -7.59 6.46 -7.92
N ALA A 36 -7.58 7.28 -8.98
CA ALA A 36 -6.42 8.11 -9.29
C ALA A 36 -6.04 9.05 -8.14
N LEU A 37 -7.04 9.66 -7.49
CA LEU A 37 -6.83 10.57 -6.37
C LEU A 37 -6.25 9.85 -5.14
N GLU A 38 -6.66 8.62 -4.88
CA GLU A 38 -6.14 7.83 -3.76
C GLU A 38 -4.70 7.39 -4.01
N ALA A 39 -4.39 6.97 -5.24
CA ALA A 39 -3.03 6.67 -5.65
C ALA A 39 -2.13 7.91 -5.54
N ASP A 40 -2.62 9.08 -5.94
CA ASP A 40 -1.89 10.34 -5.78
C ASP A 40 -1.64 10.65 -4.30
N LYS A 41 -2.62 10.50 -3.41
CA LYS A 41 -2.42 10.67 -1.95
C LYS A 41 -1.33 9.75 -1.40
N ILE A 42 -1.29 8.49 -1.81
CA ILE A 42 -0.26 7.53 -1.35
C ILE A 42 1.13 7.93 -1.87
N ARG A 43 1.21 8.38 -3.13
CA ARG A 43 2.46 8.84 -3.73
C ARG A 43 2.99 10.08 -3.01
N ASP A 44 2.11 11.01 -2.70
CA ASP A 44 2.46 12.31 -2.14
C ASP A 44 2.67 12.27 -0.61
N ALA A 45 2.32 11.16 0.05
CA ALA A 45 2.60 10.93 1.47
C ALA A 45 4.11 10.95 1.74
N GLU A 46 4.53 11.61 2.81
CA GLU A 46 5.94 11.86 3.11
C GLU A 46 6.59 10.72 3.89
N SER A 47 5.78 9.88 4.56
CA SER A 47 6.28 8.81 5.42
C SER A 47 5.61 7.46 5.17
N PRO A 48 6.30 6.35 5.45
CA PRO A 48 5.72 5.00 5.41
C PRO A 48 4.51 4.84 6.34
N ASN A 49 4.57 5.44 7.54
CA ASN A 49 3.45 5.43 8.48
C ASN A 49 2.20 6.11 7.90
N GLU A 50 2.39 7.19 7.15
CA GLU A 50 1.31 7.88 6.47
C GLU A 50 0.73 7.05 5.33
N ARG A 51 1.57 6.36 4.55
CA ARG A 51 1.11 5.43 3.51
C ARG A 51 0.29 4.28 4.10
N ILE A 52 0.76 3.66 5.17
CA ILE A 52 0.03 2.61 5.91
C ILE A 52 -1.33 3.15 6.37
N LYS A 53 -1.36 4.35 6.96
CA LYS A 53 -2.60 5.00 7.39
C LYS A 53 -3.58 5.20 6.23
N LEU A 54 -3.12 5.71 5.09
CA LEU A 54 -3.96 5.96 3.92
C LEU A 54 -4.59 4.66 3.40
N PHE A 55 -3.81 3.59 3.27
CA PHE A 55 -4.34 2.28 2.89
C PHE A 55 -5.44 1.80 3.86
N LEU A 56 -5.27 1.98 5.16
CA LEU A 56 -6.27 1.60 6.16
C LEU A 56 -7.51 2.50 6.16
N GLU A 57 -7.38 3.77 5.83
CA GLU A 57 -8.53 4.67 5.61
C GLU A 57 -9.30 4.23 4.36
N PHE A 58 -8.58 3.87 3.30
CA PHE A 58 -9.19 3.38 2.09
C PHE A 58 -9.92 2.07 2.32
N ALA A 59 -9.31 1.09 2.99
CA ALA A 59 -9.97 -0.17 3.37
C ALA A 59 -11.30 0.11 4.12
N ASP A 60 -11.28 0.98 5.11
CA ASP A 60 -12.48 1.38 5.86
C ASP A 60 -13.59 1.94 4.99
N ASP A 61 -13.24 2.81 4.03
CA ASP A 61 -14.21 3.37 3.09
C ASP A 61 -14.86 2.29 2.22
N ARG A 62 -14.11 1.25 1.81
CA ARG A 62 -14.66 0.14 1.02
C ARG A 62 -15.60 -0.69 1.86
N LEU A 63 -15.20 -0.99 3.09
CA LEU A 63 -16.02 -1.79 4.00
C LEU A 63 -17.32 -1.06 4.39
N LYS A 64 -17.27 0.26 4.62
CA LYS A 64 -18.47 1.08 4.84
C LYS A 64 -19.38 1.12 3.63
N LYS A 65 -18.81 1.27 2.42
CA LYS A 65 -19.59 1.20 1.16
C LYS A 65 -20.22 -0.17 0.97
N PHE A 66 -19.53 -1.24 1.37
CA PHE A 66 -20.06 -2.60 1.30
C PHE A 66 -21.27 -2.76 2.23
N GLN A 67 -21.16 -2.32 3.49
CA GLN A 67 -22.29 -2.31 4.42
C GLN A 67 -23.45 -1.45 3.92
N TYR A 68 -23.17 -0.31 3.31
CA TYR A 68 -24.19 0.55 2.73
C TYR A 68 -24.93 -0.14 1.57
N GLU A 69 -24.20 -0.79 0.66
CA GLU A 69 -24.75 -1.53 -0.47
C GLU A 69 -25.60 -2.72 0.01
N LEU A 70 -25.20 -3.44 1.07
CA LEU A 70 -26.03 -4.47 1.69
C LEU A 70 -27.35 -3.92 2.25
N ALA A 71 -27.30 -2.76 2.89
CA ALA A 71 -28.49 -2.14 3.48
C ALA A 71 -29.39 -1.46 2.43
N HIS A 72 -28.81 -1.04 1.30
CA HIS A 72 -29.48 -0.34 0.22
C HIS A 72 -29.07 -0.92 -1.14
N PRO A 73 -29.56 -2.12 -1.50
CA PRO A 73 -29.12 -2.81 -2.70
C PRO A 73 -29.36 -1.98 -3.96
N SER A 74 -28.31 -1.81 -4.76
CA SER A 74 -28.40 -1.22 -6.08
C SER A 74 -29.34 -2.07 -6.95
N PRO A 75 -30.25 -1.45 -7.72
CA PRO A 75 -31.24 -2.20 -8.51
C PRO A 75 -30.59 -3.07 -9.60
N ASN A 76 -29.37 -2.73 -10.02
CA ASN A 76 -28.55 -3.50 -10.94
C ASN A 76 -27.15 -3.65 -10.34
N HIS A 77 -26.49 -4.77 -10.66
CA HIS A 77 -25.08 -5.03 -10.31
C HIS A 77 -24.76 -5.18 -8.81
N HIS A 78 -25.75 -5.33 -7.93
CA HIS A 78 -25.56 -5.49 -6.47
C HIS A 78 -24.43 -6.48 -6.11
N ALA A 79 -24.53 -7.73 -6.57
CA ALA A 79 -23.51 -8.76 -6.33
C ALA A 79 -22.12 -8.38 -6.86
N VAL A 80 -22.05 -7.73 -8.03
CA VAL A 80 -20.77 -7.28 -8.62
C VAL A 80 -20.15 -6.18 -7.76
N ILE A 81 -20.95 -5.24 -7.27
CA ILE A 81 -20.51 -4.15 -6.40
C ILE A 81 -19.99 -4.70 -5.08
N LEU A 82 -20.73 -5.62 -4.45
CA LEU A 82 -20.31 -6.28 -3.20
C LEU A 82 -18.94 -6.95 -3.33
N ASN A 83 -18.77 -7.79 -4.35
CA ASN A 83 -17.51 -8.50 -4.57
C ASN A 83 -16.36 -7.55 -4.93
N ALA A 84 -16.62 -6.51 -5.73
CA ALA A 84 -15.61 -5.50 -6.07
C ALA A 84 -15.16 -4.71 -4.84
N LEU A 85 -16.08 -4.37 -3.93
CA LEU A 85 -15.76 -3.66 -2.69
C LEU A 85 -14.93 -4.52 -1.74
N LEU A 86 -15.25 -5.81 -1.58
CA LEU A 86 -14.45 -6.73 -0.76
C LEU A 86 -13.04 -6.93 -1.34
N ASN A 87 -12.92 -7.15 -2.66
CA ASN A 87 -11.61 -7.28 -3.29
C ASN A 87 -10.77 -6.01 -3.14
N ALA A 88 -11.40 -4.84 -3.29
CA ALA A 88 -10.73 -3.56 -3.09
C ALA A 88 -10.35 -3.31 -1.63
N TYR A 89 -11.16 -3.79 -0.68
CA TYR A 89 -10.84 -3.79 0.74
C TYR A 89 -9.59 -4.63 1.02
N VAL A 90 -9.56 -5.89 0.55
CA VAL A 90 -8.42 -6.80 0.73
C VAL A 90 -7.14 -6.20 0.18
N GLY A 91 -7.16 -5.71 -1.07
CA GLY A 91 -5.97 -5.08 -1.66
C GLY A 91 -5.45 -3.88 -0.86
N CYS A 92 -6.31 -3.12 -0.18
CA CYS A 92 -5.87 -2.04 0.71
C CYS A 92 -5.22 -2.58 2.00
N VAL A 93 -5.75 -3.65 2.60
CA VAL A 93 -5.20 -4.25 3.81
C VAL A 93 -3.85 -4.90 3.53
N ASP A 94 -3.75 -5.67 2.44
CA ASP A 94 -2.51 -6.32 2.00
C ASP A 94 -1.42 -5.27 1.76
N ASP A 95 -1.74 -4.18 1.07
CA ASP A 95 -0.79 -3.10 0.85
C ASP A 95 -0.31 -2.42 2.11
N ALA A 96 -1.18 -2.27 3.10
CA ALA A 96 -0.79 -1.74 4.39
C ALA A 96 0.22 -2.67 5.09
N ALA A 97 0.00 -3.98 4.99
CA ALA A 97 0.92 -5.00 5.52
C ALA A 97 2.26 -5.01 4.76
N ASP A 98 2.23 -4.99 3.43
CA ASP A 98 3.44 -4.93 2.59
C ASP A 98 4.29 -3.70 2.92
N ARG A 99 3.66 -2.54 3.16
CA ARG A 99 4.41 -1.32 3.55
C ARG A 99 5.08 -1.47 4.91
N ILE A 100 4.53 -2.27 5.82
CA ILE A 100 5.18 -2.59 7.09
C ILE A 100 6.41 -3.47 6.82
N GLU A 101 6.28 -4.50 6.00
CA GLU A 101 7.41 -5.37 5.66
C GLU A 101 8.54 -4.58 4.97
N ASP A 102 8.20 -3.83 3.92
CA ASP A 102 9.13 -2.98 3.17
C ASP A 102 9.88 -2.03 4.11
N GLY A 103 9.17 -1.35 5.01
CA GLY A 103 9.80 -0.39 5.92
C GLY A 103 10.66 -1.07 7.00
N ILE A 104 10.33 -2.29 7.42
CA ILE A 104 11.21 -3.07 8.32
C ILE A 104 12.51 -3.41 7.58
N GLN A 105 12.43 -3.89 6.35
CA GLN A 105 13.61 -4.21 5.52
C GLN A 105 14.49 -2.97 5.31
N ASN A 106 13.87 -1.80 5.17
CA ASN A 106 14.56 -0.51 5.00
C ASN A 106 14.93 0.18 6.33
N GLN A 107 14.77 -0.48 7.48
CA GLN A 107 15.10 0.04 8.82
C GLN A 107 14.36 1.35 9.18
N GLU A 108 13.15 1.54 8.65
CA GLU A 108 12.32 2.70 8.90
C GLU A 108 11.62 2.64 10.27
N ASN A 109 11.32 3.80 10.85
CA ASN A 109 10.56 3.85 12.10
C ASN A 109 9.05 3.68 11.83
N LEU A 110 8.55 2.46 11.96
CA LEU A 110 7.16 2.08 11.67
C LEU A 110 6.25 1.91 12.89
N ARG A 111 6.71 2.26 14.10
CA ARG A 111 5.97 1.96 15.33
C ARG A 111 4.50 2.42 15.28
N LYS A 112 4.27 3.63 14.76
CA LYS A 112 2.93 4.22 14.66
C LYS A 112 2.05 3.50 13.64
N GLY A 113 2.61 3.17 12.47
CA GLY A 113 1.91 2.44 11.41
C GLY A 113 1.53 1.03 11.85
N ILE A 114 2.45 0.32 12.50
CA ILE A 114 2.20 -1.03 13.06
C ILE A 114 1.11 -1.00 14.14
N GLU A 115 1.17 -0.03 15.08
CA GLU A 115 0.14 0.12 16.11
C GLU A 115 -1.24 0.43 15.50
N LEU A 116 -1.27 1.26 14.46
CA LEU A 116 -2.49 1.57 13.74
C LEU A 116 -3.03 0.33 13.00
N MET A 117 -2.17 -0.43 12.33
CA MET A 117 -2.53 -1.66 11.62
C MET A 117 -3.18 -2.67 12.55
N ILE A 118 -2.56 -2.96 13.71
CA ILE A 118 -3.10 -3.90 14.71
C ILE A 118 -4.50 -3.47 15.15
N ARG A 119 -4.67 -2.19 15.48
CA ARG A 119 -5.96 -1.66 15.92
C ARG A 119 -7.02 -1.78 14.82
N ARG A 120 -6.70 -1.33 13.61
CA ARG A 120 -7.66 -1.27 12.50
C ARG A 120 -8.01 -2.66 11.97
N ALA A 121 -7.04 -3.57 11.84
CA ALA A 121 -7.30 -4.94 11.43
C ALA A 121 -8.20 -5.67 12.44
N ALA A 122 -8.01 -5.46 13.75
CA ALA A 122 -8.92 -6.01 14.77
C ALA A 122 -10.35 -5.43 14.67
N GLU A 123 -10.47 -4.11 14.46
CA GLU A 123 -11.76 -3.45 14.23
C GLU A 123 -12.45 -4.00 12.96
N PHE A 124 -11.71 -4.17 11.86
CA PHE A 124 -12.26 -4.71 10.62
C PHE A 124 -12.69 -6.18 10.74
N LEU A 125 -11.89 -7.02 11.41
CA LEU A 125 -12.26 -8.42 11.64
C LEU A 125 -13.57 -8.55 12.41
N ALA A 126 -13.80 -7.67 13.40
CA ALA A 126 -15.07 -7.65 14.12
C ALA A 126 -16.24 -7.37 13.16
N VAL A 127 -16.09 -6.38 12.28
CA VAL A 127 -17.10 -6.03 11.28
C VAL A 127 -17.33 -7.14 10.26
N LEU A 128 -16.27 -7.73 9.70
CA LEU A 128 -16.38 -8.82 8.72
C LEU A 128 -17.09 -10.06 9.31
N ARG A 129 -16.79 -10.41 10.56
CA ARG A 129 -17.47 -11.50 11.27
C ARG A 129 -18.93 -11.18 11.58
N GLU A 130 -19.25 -9.93 11.88
CA GLU A 130 -20.63 -9.48 12.05
C GLU A 130 -21.42 -9.63 10.74
N ILE A 131 -20.83 -9.25 9.62
CA ILE A 131 -21.41 -9.44 8.27
C ILE A 131 -21.63 -10.93 7.97
N GLU A 132 -20.63 -11.77 8.24
CA GLU A 132 -20.72 -13.23 8.07
C GLU A 132 -21.87 -13.81 8.90
N THR A 133 -21.95 -13.43 10.17
CA THR A 133 -22.97 -13.90 11.12
C THR A 133 -24.37 -13.43 10.74
N ALA A 134 -24.51 -12.20 10.26
CA ALA A 134 -25.78 -11.66 9.81
C ALA A 134 -26.31 -12.41 8.58
N GLY A 135 -25.41 -12.91 7.72
CA GLY A 135 -25.75 -13.82 6.63
C GLY A 135 -26.63 -13.24 5.53
N VAL A 136 -26.80 -11.92 5.47
CA VAL A 136 -27.68 -11.23 4.51
C VAL A 136 -27.13 -11.42 3.10
N GLU A 137 -27.84 -12.20 2.28
CA GLU A 137 -27.44 -12.50 0.90
C GLU A 137 -26.01 -13.07 0.77
N LEU A 138 -25.54 -13.75 1.83
CA LEU A 138 -24.15 -14.23 1.95
C LEU A 138 -23.68 -15.02 0.74
N SER A 139 -24.55 -15.80 0.10
CA SER A 139 -24.20 -16.58 -1.09
C SER A 139 -23.71 -15.74 -2.28
N LEU A 140 -23.98 -14.43 -2.31
CA LEU A 140 -23.52 -13.55 -3.37
C LEU A 140 -22.04 -13.18 -3.26
N TYR A 141 -21.45 -13.26 -2.07
CA TYR A 141 -20.11 -12.71 -1.79
C TYR A 141 -19.29 -13.55 -0.80
N LYS A 142 -19.75 -14.76 -0.46
CA LYS A 142 -19.17 -15.59 0.60
C LYS A 142 -17.67 -15.83 0.41
N GLU A 143 -17.24 -16.20 -0.79
CA GLU A 143 -15.84 -16.52 -1.08
C GLU A 143 -14.93 -15.31 -0.79
N ASN A 144 -15.28 -14.14 -1.34
CA ASN A 144 -14.53 -12.91 -1.08
C ASN A 144 -14.60 -12.46 0.40
N LEU A 145 -15.67 -12.80 1.12
CA LEU A 145 -15.76 -12.50 2.56
C LEU A 145 -14.83 -13.41 3.36
N ASP A 146 -14.81 -14.70 3.06
CA ASP A 146 -13.92 -15.68 3.68
C ASP A 146 -12.45 -15.23 3.47
N ASP A 147 -12.10 -14.88 2.23
CA ASP A 147 -10.77 -14.36 1.86
C ASP A 147 -10.46 -13.05 2.62
N ALA A 148 -11.42 -12.13 2.74
CA ALA A 148 -11.23 -10.89 3.48
C ALA A 148 -11.01 -11.13 4.97
N ILE A 149 -11.71 -12.09 5.58
CA ILE A 149 -11.52 -12.48 6.98
C ILE A 149 -10.14 -13.10 7.18
N GLU A 150 -9.75 -14.02 6.30
CA GLU A 150 -8.45 -14.69 6.36
C GLU A 150 -7.30 -13.69 6.17
N GLY A 151 -7.30 -12.92 5.09
CA GLY A 151 -6.27 -11.93 4.80
C GLY A 151 -6.12 -10.89 5.92
N THR A 152 -7.23 -10.42 6.49
CA THR A 152 -7.18 -9.47 7.62
C THR A 152 -6.64 -10.09 8.90
N ARG A 153 -6.94 -11.37 9.16
CA ARG A 153 -6.39 -12.11 10.31
C ARG A 153 -4.89 -12.28 10.17
N ASP A 154 -4.44 -12.64 8.98
CA ASP A 154 -3.03 -12.87 8.71
C ASP A 154 -2.25 -11.55 8.77
N ALA A 155 -2.79 -10.48 8.19
CA ALA A 155 -2.23 -9.14 8.28
C ALA A 155 -2.18 -8.60 9.74
N LEU A 156 -3.18 -8.91 10.56
CA LEU A 156 -3.16 -8.60 12.00
C LEU A 156 -2.03 -9.36 12.71
N HIS A 157 -1.93 -10.67 12.48
CA HIS A 157 -0.89 -11.51 13.06
C HIS A 157 0.51 -11.01 12.68
N ASP A 158 0.70 -10.65 11.42
CA ASP A 158 2.00 -10.17 10.92
C ASP A 158 2.34 -8.79 11.50
N ALA A 159 1.36 -7.91 11.66
CA ALA A 159 1.57 -6.64 12.36
C ALA A 159 1.93 -6.85 13.85
N GLU A 160 1.33 -7.82 14.54
CA GLU A 160 1.69 -8.17 15.91
C GLU A 160 3.11 -8.75 16.02
N LYS A 161 3.54 -9.54 15.03
CA LYS A 161 4.91 -10.04 14.92
C LYS A 161 5.88 -8.88 14.68
N ALA A 162 5.60 -8.03 13.70
CA ALA A 162 6.38 -6.83 13.38
C ALA A 162 6.57 -5.93 14.62
N LYS A 163 5.53 -5.75 15.43
CA LYS A 163 5.59 -4.96 16.67
C LYS A 163 6.66 -5.47 17.65
N LYS A 164 6.85 -6.80 17.72
CA LYS A 164 7.87 -7.43 18.58
C LYS A 164 9.28 -7.22 18.01
N GLU A 165 9.42 -7.27 16.69
CA GLU A 165 10.70 -7.08 15.99
C GLU A 165 11.21 -5.64 16.11
N VAL A 166 10.31 -4.65 16.06
CA VAL A 166 10.66 -3.21 16.20
C VAL A 166 10.63 -2.71 17.65
N ALA A 167 10.52 -3.60 18.63
CA ALA A 167 10.50 -3.23 20.04
C ALA A 167 11.85 -2.61 20.45
N PRO A 168 11.86 -1.52 21.24
CA PRO A 168 13.12 -0.96 21.72
C PRO A 168 13.86 -1.98 22.59
N PRO A 169 15.20 -1.96 22.62
CA PRO A 169 15.98 -2.89 23.43
C PRO A 169 15.53 -2.88 24.89
N PRO A 170 15.48 -4.05 25.58
CA PRO A 170 15.08 -4.10 26.97
C PRO A 170 16.00 -3.21 27.80
N VAL A 171 15.41 -2.28 28.56
CA VAL A 171 16.15 -1.39 29.46
C VAL A 171 16.83 -2.26 30.51
N ARG A 172 18.16 -2.43 30.41
CA ARG A 172 18.95 -3.08 31.45
C ARG A 172 18.81 -2.24 32.71
N ARG A 173 18.00 -2.70 33.68
CA ARG A 173 17.99 -2.11 35.02
C ARG A 173 19.40 -2.26 35.57
N ARG A 174 20.11 -1.14 35.72
CA ARG A 174 21.41 -1.08 36.37
C ARG A 174 21.13 -1.40 37.83
N ASN A 175 21.57 -2.56 38.32
CA ASN A 175 21.47 -2.90 39.73
C ASN A 175 22.16 -1.77 40.52
N ALA A 176 21.38 -1.09 41.35
CA ALA A 176 21.90 -0.07 42.26
C ALA A 176 22.79 -0.75 43.31
N PRO A 177 23.86 -0.09 43.76
CA PRO A 177 24.83 -0.65 44.71
C PRO A 177 24.20 -0.96 46.08
#